data_AF-A0A529NVX5-F1
#
_entry.id   AF-A0A529NVX5-F1
#
_cell.length_a   1.000
_cell.length_b   1.000
_cell.length_c   1.000
_cell.angle_alpha   90.00
_cell.angle_beta   90.00
_cell.angle_gamma   90.00
#
_symmetry.space_group_name_H-M   'P 1'
#
loop_
_entity.id
_entity.type
_entity.pdbx_description
1 polymer ?
#
loop_
_entity_poly.entity_id
_entity_poly.type
_entity_poly.pdbx_seq_one_letter_code
_entity_poly.pdbx_strand_id
1 'polypeptide(L)'
;MSEPVSPSEIEQQDDAPEPRREPVFNLPSVVLAVIGICIAVHLVRVYLLTDDQDFALLVRAAFIPIRYSGRYDLEVYAFTSPFTYAFL
;
A
#
# COMPACT_ATOMS: atom_id res chain seq x y z
N MET A 1 30.38 32.62 -48.50
CA MET A 1 31.17 32.69 -47.26
C MET A 1 30.52 31.69 -46.33
N SER A 2 31.06 30.47 -46.27
CA SER A 2 30.58 29.43 -45.37
C SER A 2 31.40 29.58 -44.10
N GLU A 3 30.79 30.07 -43.02
CA GLU A 3 31.43 30.02 -41.71
C GLU A 3 31.67 28.55 -41.34
N PRO A 4 32.87 28.18 -40.86
CA PRO A 4 33.10 26.85 -40.36
C PRO A 4 32.25 26.68 -39.10
N VAL A 5 31.44 25.62 -39.06
CA VAL A 5 30.75 25.20 -37.83
C VAL A 5 31.81 25.08 -36.73
N SER A 6 31.63 25.85 -35.67
CA SER A 6 32.54 25.86 -34.54
C SER A 6 32.58 24.44 -33.93
N PRO A 7 33.76 23.84 -33.72
CA PRO A 7 33.87 22.51 -33.11
C PRO A 7 33.12 22.38 -31.76
N SER A 8 32.89 23.51 -31.08
CA SER A 8 32.17 23.60 -29.81
C SER A 8 30.68 23.27 -29.89
N GLU A 9 30.02 23.44 -31.05
CA GLU A 9 28.59 23.12 -31.20
C GLU A 9 28.32 21.61 -31.37
N ILE A 10 29.33 20.86 -31.83
CA ILE A 10 29.23 19.40 -32.06
C ILE A 10 29.44 18.64 -30.75
N GLU A 11 30.22 19.17 -29.80
CA GLU A 11 30.45 18.53 -28.49
C GLU A 11 29.35 18.82 -27.46
N GLN A 12 28.49 19.83 -27.69
CA GLN A 12 27.47 20.22 -26.72
C GLN A 12 26.18 19.38 -26.79
N GLN A 13 26.10 18.41 -27.71
CA GLN A 13 24.89 17.63 -27.98
C GLN A 13 24.85 16.23 -27.34
N ASP A 14 25.92 15.82 -26.64
CA ASP A 14 26.05 14.45 -26.08
C ASP A 14 25.96 14.35 -24.55
N ASP A 15 25.67 15.44 -23.83
CA ASP A 15 25.57 15.43 -22.36
C ASP A 15 24.13 15.59 -21.85
N ALA A 16 23.18 14.93 -22.52
CA ALA A 16 21.87 14.73 -21.91
C ALA A 16 22.05 13.70 -20.78
N PRO A 17 21.85 14.07 -19.50
CA PRO A 17 22.09 13.15 -18.39
C PRO A 17 21.25 11.89 -18.57
N GLU A 18 21.90 10.72 -18.48
CA GLU A 18 21.22 9.43 -18.60
C GLU A 18 19.99 9.39 -17.67
N PRO A 19 18.84 8.86 -18.13
CA PRO A 19 17.62 8.80 -17.32
C PRO A 19 17.89 8.05 -16.01
N ARG A 20 18.02 8.80 -14.92
CA ARG A 20 18.27 8.22 -13.59
C ARG A 20 17.03 7.44 -13.18
N ARG A 21 17.18 6.14 -12.96
CA ARG A 21 16.10 5.29 -12.46
C ARG A 21 15.71 5.75 -11.06
N GLU A 22 14.49 6.22 -10.91
CA GLU A 22 13.93 6.52 -9.60
C GLU A 22 13.58 5.20 -8.87
N PRO A 23 13.64 5.18 -7.53
CA PRO A 23 13.22 4.02 -6.77
C PRO A 23 11.75 3.70 -7.06
N VAL A 24 11.46 2.43 -7.36
CA VAL A 24 10.09 1.94 -7.58
C VAL A 24 9.19 2.25 -6.38
N PHE A 25 9.76 2.29 -5.17
CA PHE A 25 9.07 2.64 -3.94
C PHE A 25 9.67 3.89 -3.29
N ASN A 26 9.33 5.06 -3.84
CA ASN A 26 9.64 6.36 -3.24
C ASN A 26 8.60 6.77 -2.18
N LEU A 27 8.23 5.85 -1.28
CA LEU A 27 7.21 6.05 -0.25
C LEU A 27 7.84 6.14 1.14
N PRO A 28 7.23 6.87 2.09
CA PRO A 28 7.62 6.82 3.49
C PRO A 28 7.61 5.38 4.02
N SER A 29 8.57 5.03 4.87
CA SER A 29 8.74 3.66 5.41
C SER A 29 7.48 3.11 6.09
N VAL A 30 6.68 3.99 6.72
CA VAL A 30 5.40 3.61 7.34
C VAL A 30 4.38 3.08 6.33
N VAL A 31 4.36 3.61 5.10
CA VAL A 31 3.45 3.14 4.05
C VAL A 31 3.84 1.73 3.62
N LEU A 32 5.14 1.48 3.47
CA LEU A 32 5.65 0.14 3.17
C LEU A 32 5.34 -0.87 4.29
N ALA A 33 5.41 -0.43 5.56
CA ALA A 33 5.02 -1.27 6.69
C ALA A 33 3.53 -1.63 6.66
N VAL A 34 2.65 -0.67 6.40
CA VAL A 34 1.19 -0.92 6.26
C VAL A 34 0.91 -1.88 5.11
N ILE A 35 1.54 -1.68 3.95
CA ILE A 35 1.43 -2.61 2.80
C ILE A 35 1.87 -4.01 3.21
N GLY A 36 3.00 -4.13 3.91
CA GLY A 36 3.51 -5.41 4.42
C GLY A 36 2.52 -6.11 5.36
N ILE A 37 1.85 -5.35 6.23
CA ILE A 37 0.81 -5.89 7.13
C ILE A 37 -0.37 -6.40 6.31
N CYS A 38 -0.88 -5.63 5.34
CA CYS A 38 -1.99 -6.07 4.48
C CYS A 38 -1.65 -7.35 3.72
N ILE A 39 -0.43 -7.44 3.15
CA ILE A 39 0.04 -8.65 2.47
C ILE A 39 0.08 -9.82 3.45
N ALA A 40 0.65 -9.65 4.64
CA ALA A 40 0.72 -10.70 5.64
C ALA A 40 -0.67 -11.22 6.04
N VAL A 41 -1.61 -10.32 6.33
CA VAL A 41 -3.00 -10.69 6.66
C VAL A 41 -3.63 -11.45 5.50
N HIS A 42 -3.47 -10.96 4.26
CA HIS A 42 -4.03 -11.62 3.09
C HIS A 42 -3.47 -13.04 2.89
N LEU A 43 -2.17 -13.24 3.05
CA LEU A 43 -1.55 -14.56 2.97
C LEU A 43 -2.07 -15.51 4.04
N VAL A 44 -2.24 -15.03 5.28
CA VAL A 44 -2.84 -15.81 6.36
C VAL A 44 -4.25 -16.25 5.99
N ARG A 45 -5.09 -15.32 5.52
CA ARG A 45 -6.48 -15.60 5.12
C ARG A 45 -6.59 -16.63 4.02
N VAL A 46 -5.76 -16.50 2.98
CA VAL A 46 -5.84 -17.35 1.78
C VAL A 46 -5.22 -18.73 1.97
N TYR A 47 -4.11 -18.82 2.71
CA TYR A 47 -3.32 -20.05 2.77
C TYR A 47 -3.36 -20.79 4.10
N LEU A 48 -3.70 -20.12 5.21
CA LEU A 48 -3.66 -20.74 6.54
C LEU A 48 -5.05 -20.98 7.14
N LEU A 49 -6.06 -20.21 6.76
CA LEU A 49 -7.40 -20.33 7.32
C LEU A 49 -8.28 -21.23 6.45
N THR A 50 -9.16 -21.97 7.12
CA THR A 50 -10.31 -22.61 6.47
C THR A 50 -11.41 -21.59 6.19
N ASP A 51 -12.34 -21.89 5.28
CA ASP A 51 -13.44 -21.00 4.90
C ASP A 51 -14.25 -20.50 6.11
N ASP A 52 -14.56 -21.39 7.06
CA ASP A 52 -15.31 -21.04 8.28
C ASP A 52 -14.50 -20.10 9.20
N GLN A 53 -13.19 -20.32 9.31
CA GLN A 53 -12.31 -19.47 10.11
C GLN A 53 -12.13 -18.09 9.48
N ASP A 54 -11.98 -18.04 8.15
CA ASP A 54 -11.88 -16.79 7.40
C ASP A 54 -13.15 -15.96 7.54
N PHE A 55 -14.31 -16.60 7.38
CA PHE A 55 -15.59 -15.95 7.59
C PHE A 55 -15.76 -15.43 9.03
N ALA A 56 -15.37 -16.22 10.03
CA ALA A 56 -15.42 -15.77 11.42
C ALA A 56 -14.47 -14.59 11.70
N LEU A 57 -13.29 -14.58 11.09
CA LEU A 57 -12.33 -13.48 11.16
C LEU A 57 -12.92 -12.21 10.51
N LEU A 58 -13.48 -12.33 9.31
CA LEU A 58 -14.16 -11.24 8.62
C LEU A 58 -15.25 -10.59 9.49
N VAL A 59 -16.15 -11.38 10.06
CA VAL A 59 -17.28 -10.85 10.87
C VAL A 59 -16.81 -10.16 12.16
N ARG A 60 -15.69 -10.60 12.74
CA ARG A 60 -15.11 -10.01 13.96
C ARG A 60 -14.34 -8.72 13.67
N ALA A 61 -13.61 -8.69 12.57
CA ALA A 61 -12.77 -7.56 12.21
C ALA A 61 -13.49 -6.50 11.35
N ALA A 62 -14.64 -6.84 10.74
CA ALA A 62 -15.44 -5.93 9.94
C ALA A 62 -16.12 -4.86 10.79
N PHE A 63 -16.10 -3.63 10.28
CA PHE A 63 -16.86 -2.53 10.85
C PHE A 63 -18.34 -2.66 10.47
N ILE A 64 -19.18 -2.99 11.46
CA ILE A 64 -20.62 -3.18 11.29
C ILE A 64 -21.36 -2.06 12.03
N PRO A 65 -21.87 -1.01 11.34
CA PRO A 65 -22.42 0.18 11.96
C PRO A 65 -23.54 -0.08 12.98
N ILE A 66 -24.38 -1.09 12.74
CA ILE A 66 -25.51 -1.41 13.63
C ILE A 66 -25.06 -1.83 15.04
N ARG A 67 -23.82 -2.30 15.23
CA ARG A 67 -23.25 -2.61 16.57
C ARG A 67 -23.14 -1.38 17.47
N TYR A 68 -23.09 -0.17 16.90
CA TYR A 68 -23.00 1.09 17.66
C TYR A 68 -24.36 1.76 17.90
N SER A 69 -25.47 1.10 17.53
CA SER A 69 -26.82 1.63 17.72
C SER A 69 -27.28 1.70 19.19
N GLY A 70 -26.47 1.23 20.14
CA GLY A 70 -26.83 1.11 21.56
C GLY A 70 -27.78 -0.05 21.88
N ARG A 71 -28.14 -0.85 20.86
CA ARG A 71 -28.99 -2.05 21.00
C ARG A 71 -28.21 -3.34 21.24
N TYR A 72 -26.88 -3.26 21.16
CA TYR A 72 -25.94 -4.37 21.31
C TYR A 72 -24.84 -3.96 22.29
N ASP A 73 -24.27 -4.95 22.98
CA ASP A 73 -23.13 -4.70 23.86
C ASP A 73 -21.89 -4.31 23.06
N LEU A 74 -21.15 -3.32 23.57
CA LEU A 74 -19.86 -2.91 23.01
C LEU A 74 -18.78 -3.91 23.43
N GLU A 75 -18.72 -5.01 22.70
CA GLU A 75 -17.66 -6.00 22.83
C GLU A 75 -16.33 -5.50 22.24
N VAL A 76 -15.22 -6.16 22.62
CA VAL A 76 -13.86 -5.82 22.17
C VAL A 76 -13.79 -5.69 20.65
N TYR A 77 -14.48 -6.57 19.91
CA TYR A 77 -14.53 -6.53 18.45
C TYR A 77 -15.21 -5.28 17.91
N ALA A 78 -16.29 -4.81 18.53
CA ALA A 78 -16.90 -3.54 18.15
C ALA A 78 -15.93 -2.37 18.39
N PHE A 79 -15.11 -2.41 19.44
CA PHE A 79 -14.13 -1.35 19.68
C PHE A 79 -12.96 -1.37 18.69
N THR A 80 -12.44 -2.55 18.34
CA THR A 80 -11.25 -2.68 17.47
C THR A 80 -11.57 -2.67 15.97
N SER A 81 -12.80 -3.02 15.58
CA SER A 81 -13.21 -3.14 14.17
C SER A 81 -12.94 -1.94 13.27
N PRO A 82 -13.06 -0.66 13.72
CA PRO A 82 -12.76 0.49 12.86
C PRO A 82 -11.31 0.48 12.34
N PHE A 83 -10.39 -0.10 13.11
CA PHE A 83 -8.99 -0.20 12.74
C PHE A 83 -8.68 -1.51 12.03
N THR A 84 -9.17 -2.65 12.53
CA THR A 84 -8.86 -3.96 11.94
C THR A 84 -9.46 -4.14 10.55
N TYR A 85 -10.61 -3.50 10.27
CA TYR A 85 -11.24 -3.54 8.95
C TYR A 85 -10.31 -3.03 7.83
N ALA A 86 -9.42 -2.07 8.12
CA ALA A 86 -8.51 -1.51 7.13
C ALA A 86 -7.46 -2.52 6.59
N PHE A 87 -7.31 -3.67 7.24
CA PHE A 87 -6.28 -4.68 6.92
C PHE A 87 -6.87 -5.99 6.39
N LEU A 88 -8.20 -6.11 6.28
CA LEU A 88 -8.88 -7.31 5.77
C LEU A 88 -8.83 -7.39 4.25
#